data_AF-A0A6C0EZT2-F1
#
_entry.id   AF-A0A6C0EZT2-F1
#
_cell.length_a   1.000
_cell.length_b   1.000
_cell.length_c   1.000
_cell.angle_alpha   90.00
_cell.angle_beta   90.00
_cell.angle_gamma   90.00
#
_symmetry.space_group_name_H-M   'P 1'
#
loop_
_entity.id
_entity.type
_entity.pdbx_description
1 polymer ?
#
loop_
_entity_poly.entity_id
_entity_poly.type
_entity_poly.pdbx_seq_one_letter_code
_entity_poly.pdbx_strand_id
1 'polypeptide(L)'
;MDVSEIRRECCVIGLCVYNNETGLPSVLSNIVKIMESNLFYKVTVVAFYDDSSDKSDLILKIFKKKYESLCADTFKMIIVDNNPNTRNMRMDFGAGGNAATRVLDSGRTARIAVARNGILHVIRGLHKNGFPHKYFIMMDSNEYACVGRINIPTLCSALERSDEWDSVSFNREAGYYDYWALSYDKYIYSIYHVVNRDETIHNIRKDFETKLKYANAKNDNKNYDLIPVYSSYDGFAIYKTDKFLNCSYSSNIDIRLFPKNLLPKQIINKFTNDCEHRKFHLEAIKKNKARIVVSPLSIFYKLPIKNPGLRGPA
;
A
#
# COMPACT_ATOMS: atom_id res chain seq x y z
N MET A 1 -23.49 -21.11 2.71
CA MET A 1 -22.84 -20.62 3.93
C MET A 1 -23.58 -19.38 4.36
N ASP A 2 -24.13 -19.40 5.56
CA ASP A 2 -24.82 -18.25 6.14
C ASP A 2 -23.80 -17.11 6.35
N VAL A 3 -24.07 -15.94 5.78
CA VAL A 3 -23.16 -14.77 5.76
C VAL A 3 -23.21 -14.02 7.12
N SER A 4 -23.97 -14.56 8.08
CA SER A 4 -24.33 -13.93 9.35
C SER A 4 -23.25 -13.97 10.44
N GLU A 5 -22.17 -14.75 10.27
CA GLU A 5 -21.17 -14.95 11.36
C GLU A 5 -19.71 -14.67 10.99
N ILE A 6 -19.44 -13.92 9.91
CA ILE A 6 -18.13 -13.28 9.79
C ILE A 6 -18.11 -12.16 10.84
N ARG A 7 -17.42 -12.39 11.97
CA ARG A 7 -17.05 -11.31 12.89
C ARG A 7 -16.38 -10.21 12.06
N ARG A 8 -17.09 -9.12 11.85
CA ARG A 8 -16.60 -7.99 11.07
C ARG A 8 -15.50 -7.33 11.88
N GLU A 9 -14.26 -7.49 11.44
CA GLU A 9 -13.08 -6.95 12.11
C GLU A 9 -12.99 -5.43 11.92
N CYS A 10 -12.19 -4.77 12.76
CA CYS A 10 -11.82 -3.38 12.49
C CYS A 10 -10.71 -3.33 11.42
N CYS A 11 -10.65 -2.24 10.66
CA CYS A 11 -9.60 -1.98 9.68
C CYS A 11 -9.02 -0.59 9.86
N VAL A 12 -7.71 -0.46 9.65
CA VAL A 12 -7.03 0.84 9.55
C VAL A 12 -6.69 1.11 8.07
N ILE A 13 -6.97 2.31 7.55
CA ILE A 13 -6.59 2.72 6.18
C ILE A 13 -5.55 3.84 6.28
N GLY A 14 -4.36 3.61 5.75
CA GLY A 14 -3.27 4.57 5.69
C GLY A 14 -3.26 5.37 4.39
N LEU A 15 -3.11 6.70 4.48
CA LEU A 15 -2.97 7.61 3.34
C LEU A 15 -1.74 8.51 3.51
N CYS A 16 -0.88 8.58 2.48
CA CYS A 16 0.26 9.51 2.43
C CYS A 16 -0.09 10.71 1.54
N VAL A 17 -0.39 11.85 2.15
CA VAL A 17 -0.97 13.01 1.46
C VAL A 17 0.07 14.11 1.27
N TYR A 18 0.35 14.43 0.01
CA TYR A 18 1.19 15.55 -0.42
C TYR A 18 0.69 16.09 -1.75
N ASN A 19 0.33 17.38 -1.81
CA ASN A 19 -0.09 18.10 -3.01
C ASN A 19 -1.03 17.31 -3.94
N ASN A 20 -2.18 16.87 -3.43
CA ASN A 20 -3.16 16.11 -4.21
C ASN A 20 -4.59 16.63 -4.05
N GLU A 21 -4.81 17.94 -4.09
CA GLU A 21 -6.13 18.56 -4.06
C GLU A 21 -7.10 17.95 -5.09
N THR A 22 -6.58 17.58 -6.26
CA THR A 22 -7.40 17.06 -7.37
C THR A 22 -7.77 15.59 -7.24
N GLY A 23 -6.84 14.71 -6.85
CA GLY A 23 -7.08 13.27 -6.75
C GLY A 23 -7.72 12.83 -5.42
N LEU A 24 -7.47 13.58 -4.35
CA LEU A 24 -7.87 13.22 -3.00
C LEU A 24 -9.39 13.04 -2.83
N PRO A 25 -10.28 13.86 -3.43
CA PRO A 25 -11.72 13.61 -3.37
C PRO A 25 -12.15 12.23 -3.88
N SER A 26 -11.55 11.74 -4.98
CA SER A 26 -11.84 10.40 -5.53
C SER A 26 -11.36 9.29 -4.59
N VAL A 27 -10.16 9.45 -4.02
CA VAL A 27 -9.58 8.53 -3.03
C VAL A 27 -10.49 8.44 -1.80
N LEU A 28 -10.93 9.58 -1.27
CA LEU A 28 -11.83 9.65 -0.11
C LEU A 28 -13.22 9.07 -0.43
N SER A 29 -13.73 9.26 -1.65
CA SER A 29 -14.97 8.63 -2.11
C SER A 29 -14.88 7.10 -2.09
N ASN A 30 -13.74 6.53 -2.49
CA ASN A 30 -13.50 5.09 -2.40
C ASN A 30 -13.48 4.59 -0.94
N ILE A 31 -12.95 5.36 0.01
CA ILE A 31 -13.03 5.04 1.44
C ILE A 31 -14.47 5.00 1.93
N VAL A 32 -15.30 5.96 1.50
CA VAL A 32 -16.74 5.95 1.80
C VAL A 32 -17.39 4.67 1.27
N LYS A 33 -17.05 4.23 0.06
CA LYS A 33 -17.57 2.96 -0.49
C LYS A 33 -17.12 1.73 0.32
N ILE A 34 -15.90 1.73 0.86
CA ILE A 34 -15.45 0.68 1.78
C ILE A 34 -16.29 0.71 3.06
N MET A 35 -16.55 1.88 3.63
CA MET A 35 -17.38 2.03 4.82
C MET A 35 -18.81 1.54 4.58
N GLU A 36 -19.45 1.98 3.49
CA GLU A 36 -20.82 1.62 3.10
C GLU A 36 -20.97 0.11 2.80
N SER A 37 -19.89 -0.56 2.39
CA SER A 37 -19.91 -1.99 2.09
C SER A 37 -20.09 -2.89 3.32
N ASN A 38 -19.88 -2.36 4.53
CA ASN A 38 -19.89 -3.10 5.78
C ASN A 38 -18.93 -4.31 5.82
N LEU A 39 -17.88 -4.31 4.99
CA LEU A 39 -16.81 -5.33 5.05
C LEU A 39 -16.05 -5.29 6.39
N PHE A 40 -16.02 -4.12 7.03
CA PHE A 40 -15.40 -3.89 8.33
C PHE A 40 -16.43 -3.32 9.29
N TYR A 41 -16.35 -3.71 10.56
CA TYR A 41 -17.21 -3.15 11.60
C TYR A 41 -16.90 -1.68 11.86
N LYS A 42 -15.59 -1.37 11.89
CA LYS A 42 -15.08 -0.03 12.10
C LYS A 42 -13.89 0.25 11.21
N VAL A 43 -13.89 1.41 10.57
CA VAL A 43 -12.80 1.91 9.74
C VAL A 43 -12.14 3.10 10.43
N THR A 44 -10.84 2.99 10.69
CA THR A 44 -10.02 4.13 11.12
C THR A 44 -9.12 4.58 9.98
N VAL A 45 -9.26 5.81 9.51
CA VAL A 45 -8.35 6.39 8.51
C VAL A 45 -7.21 7.10 9.23
N VAL A 46 -5.97 6.82 8.83
CA VAL A 46 -4.77 7.52 9.29
C VAL A 46 -4.17 8.23 8.08
N ALA A 47 -4.36 9.55 8.01
CA ALA A 47 -3.78 10.38 6.97
C ALA A 47 -2.49 11.04 7.47
N PHE A 48 -1.36 10.71 6.89
CA PHE A 48 -0.10 11.42 7.10
C PHE A 48 -0.04 12.59 6.11
N TYR A 49 -0.14 13.81 6.62
CA TYR A 49 -0.13 15.04 5.84
C TYR A 49 1.27 15.65 5.87
N ASP A 50 1.87 15.82 4.68
CA ASP A 50 3.26 16.23 4.52
C ASP A 50 3.41 17.69 4.02
N ASP A 51 2.78 18.65 4.71
CA ASP A 51 2.92 20.08 4.45
C ASP A 51 2.65 20.48 2.97
N SER A 52 1.49 20.05 2.46
CA SER A 52 1.05 20.42 1.10
C SER A 52 0.86 21.93 0.94
N SER A 53 1.23 22.46 -0.23
CA SER A 53 0.99 23.85 -0.65
C SER A 53 -0.39 24.09 -1.27
N ASP A 54 -1.20 23.04 -1.42
CA ASP A 54 -2.54 23.09 -2.01
C ASP A 54 -3.65 22.87 -0.95
N LYS A 55 -4.91 22.71 -1.37
CA LYS A 55 -6.03 22.54 -0.43
C LYS A 55 -6.19 21.12 0.13
N SER A 56 -5.19 20.25 0.03
CA SER A 56 -5.29 18.87 0.53
C SER A 56 -5.65 18.80 2.02
N ASP A 57 -5.05 19.64 2.86
CA ASP A 57 -5.35 19.71 4.31
C ASP A 57 -6.81 20.07 4.58
N LEU A 58 -7.31 21.11 3.90
CA LEU A 58 -8.70 21.54 4.02
C LEU A 58 -9.66 20.42 3.63
N ILE A 59 -9.37 19.68 2.56
CA ILE A 59 -10.17 18.54 2.12
C ILE A 59 -10.21 17.44 3.21
N LEU A 60 -9.06 17.08 3.80
CA LEU A 60 -9.00 16.09 4.89
C LEU A 60 -9.81 16.54 6.10
N LYS A 61 -9.69 17.81 6.51
CA LYS A 61 -10.41 18.38 7.66
C LYS A 61 -11.92 18.40 7.45
N ILE A 62 -12.37 18.80 6.26
CA ILE A 62 -13.80 18.78 5.88
C ILE A 62 -14.32 17.34 5.91
N PHE A 63 -13.59 16.40 5.29
CA PHE A 63 -13.97 14.99 5.27
C PHE A 63 -14.08 14.41 6.68
N LYS A 64 -13.06 14.62 7.51
CA LYS A 64 -13.03 14.21 8.92
C LYS A 64 -14.26 14.72 9.66
N LYS A 65 -14.50 16.04 9.64
CA LYS A 65 -15.63 16.67 10.35
C LYS A 65 -16.97 16.07 9.91
N LYS A 66 -17.16 15.89 8.61
CA LYS A 66 -18.40 15.36 8.03
C LYS A 66 -18.66 13.91 8.48
N TYR A 67 -17.68 13.02 8.34
CA TYR A 67 -17.92 11.59 8.57
C TYR A 67 -17.78 11.18 10.04
N GLU A 68 -16.98 11.88 10.85
CA GLU A 68 -17.02 11.65 12.30
C GLU A 68 -18.35 12.09 12.91
N SER A 69 -19.06 13.08 12.35
CA SER A 69 -20.40 13.43 12.81
C SER A 69 -21.49 12.47 12.32
N LEU A 70 -21.38 11.97 11.09
CA LEU A 70 -22.40 11.10 10.48
C LEU A 70 -22.31 9.64 10.94
N CYS A 71 -21.11 9.14 11.25
CA CYS A 71 -20.89 7.73 11.56
C CYS A 71 -19.81 7.53 12.64
N ALA A 72 -19.91 8.25 13.77
CA ALA A 72 -18.94 8.23 14.87
C ALA A 72 -18.59 6.82 15.39
N ASP A 73 -19.57 5.90 15.39
CA ASP A 73 -19.39 4.55 15.92
C ASP A 73 -18.53 3.68 14.99
N THR A 74 -18.71 3.84 13.68
CA THR A 74 -18.09 3.00 12.65
C THR A 74 -16.92 3.67 11.92
N PHE A 75 -16.68 4.97 12.14
CA PHE A 75 -15.63 5.74 11.49
C PHE A 75 -14.82 6.60 12.45
N LYS A 76 -13.51 6.68 12.21
CA LYS A 76 -12.61 7.64 12.87
C LYS A 76 -11.54 8.09 11.89
N MET A 77 -11.11 9.35 11.95
CA MET A 77 -9.98 9.82 11.18
C MET A 77 -8.91 10.47 12.06
N ILE A 78 -7.67 10.01 11.91
CA ILE A 78 -6.48 10.57 12.55
C ILE A 78 -5.66 11.25 11.46
N ILE A 79 -5.39 12.54 11.63
CA ILE A 79 -4.49 13.29 10.75
C ILE A 79 -3.18 13.48 11.51
N VAL A 80 -2.11 12.92 10.96
CA VAL A 80 -0.73 13.10 11.45
C VAL A 80 -0.12 14.23 10.63
N ASP A 81 0.03 15.39 11.25
CA ASP A 81 0.60 16.58 10.61
C ASP A 81 2.13 16.56 10.73
N ASN A 82 2.82 16.53 9.59
CA ASN A 82 4.29 16.59 9.50
C ASN A 82 4.81 18.01 9.23
N ASN A 83 4.08 19.05 9.65
CA ASN A 83 4.57 20.42 9.52
C ASN A 83 5.82 20.64 10.41
N PRO A 84 6.96 21.07 9.82
CA PRO A 84 8.20 21.29 10.57
C PRO A 84 8.04 22.33 11.69
N ASN A 85 7.11 23.27 11.56
CA ASN A 85 6.85 24.34 12.53
C ASN A 85 6.01 23.88 13.73
N THR A 86 5.35 22.72 13.65
CA THR A 86 4.48 22.19 14.72
C THR A 86 5.06 20.94 15.39
N ARG A 87 6.33 20.58 15.10
CA ARG A 87 6.98 19.32 15.54
C ARG A 87 7.08 19.19 17.07
N ASN A 88 6.01 18.72 17.69
CA ASN A 88 6.04 18.10 19.03
C ASN A 88 6.24 16.57 18.95
N MET A 89 6.15 15.95 17.77
CA MET A 89 6.40 14.52 17.58
C MET A 89 7.85 14.27 17.14
N ARG A 90 8.75 14.05 18.10
CA ARG A 90 10.00 13.30 17.84
C ARG A 90 9.63 11.83 17.63
N MET A 91 9.41 11.46 16.38
CA MET A 91 9.29 10.06 15.95
C MET A 91 10.68 9.42 16.07
N ASP A 92 10.97 8.87 17.25
CA ASP A 92 12.10 8.00 17.47
C ASP A 92 11.78 6.64 16.84
N PHE A 93 12.38 6.37 15.69
CA PHE A 93 12.16 5.13 14.95
C PHE A 93 13.01 3.96 15.47
N GLY A 94 13.46 4.01 16.75
CA GLY A 94 13.95 2.83 17.47
C GLY A 94 15.17 2.13 16.85
N ALA A 95 15.88 2.79 15.93
CA ALA A 95 17.20 2.36 15.51
C ALA A 95 18.18 2.96 16.51
N GLY A 96 18.62 2.16 17.49
CA GLY A 96 19.63 2.52 18.48
C GLY A 96 20.99 2.82 17.85
N GLY A 97 21.09 3.94 17.17
CA GLY A 97 22.30 4.43 16.51
C GLY A 97 22.15 5.93 16.25
N ASN A 98 22.78 6.72 17.12
CA ASN A 98 23.18 8.11 16.98
C ASN A 98 22.20 9.06 16.27
N ALA A 99 21.63 9.98 17.05
CA ALA A 99 20.93 11.19 16.63
C ALA A 99 21.81 12.22 15.88
N ALA A 100 22.84 11.77 15.16
CA ALA A 100 23.69 12.58 14.31
C ALA A 100 23.34 12.30 12.84
N THR A 101 22.77 13.32 12.20
CA THR A 101 22.64 13.43 10.74
C THR A 101 21.67 12.42 10.12
N ARG A 102 20.35 12.69 10.27
CA ARG A 102 19.42 12.40 9.17
C ARG A 102 19.89 13.27 8.01
N VAL A 103 20.85 12.78 7.22
CA VAL A 103 20.94 13.18 5.83
C VAL A 103 19.54 12.91 5.31
N LEU A 104 18.77 13.99 5.10
CA LEU A 104 17.49 13.95 4.43
C LEU A 104 17.81 13.35 3.07
N ASP A 105 17.67 12.05 2.96
CA ASP A 105 17.67 11.36 1.69
C ASP A 105 16.53 12.02 0.91
N SER A 106 16.90 12.94 0.01
CA SER A 106 15.98 13.90 -0.62
C SER A 106 15.16 13.24 -1.73
N GLY A 107 15.32 11.93 -1.91
CA GLY A 107 14.54 11.12 -2.82
C GLY A 107 13.06 11.09 -2.45
N ARG A 108 12.21 11.08 -3.47
CA ARG A 108 10.76 10.91 -3.32
C ARG A 108 10.41 9.64 -2.53
N THR A 109 11.08 8.52 -2.78
CA THR A 109 10.84 7.24 -2.09
C THR A 109 11.19 7.29 -0.61
N ALA A 110 12.25 8.01 -0.23
CA ALA A 110 12.60 8.22 1.17
C ALA A 110 11.53 9.03 1.93
N ARG A 111 10.97 10.09 1.31
CA ARG A 111 9.85 10.85 1.91
C ARG A 111 8.60 9.98 2.07
N ILE A 112 8.26 9.18 1.06
CA ILE A 112 7.14 8.23 1.15
C ILE A 112 7.38 7.21 2.28
N ALA A 113 8.62 6.73 2.45
CA ALA A 113 8.98 5.83 3.54
C ALA A 113 8.75 6.48 4.92
N VAL A 114 9.10 7.76 5.08
CA VAL A 114 8.82 8.51 6.31
C VAL A 114 7.33 8.58 6.58
N ALA A 115 6.52 8.96 5.58
CA ALA A 115 5.07 9.05 5.72
C ALA A 115 4.43 7.69 6.09
N ARG A 116 4.79 6.61 5.38
CA ARG A 116 4.27 5.26 5.65
C ARG A 116 4.69 4.73 7.02
N ASN A 117 5.93 4.98 7.45
CA ASN A 117 6.36 4.66 8.81
C ASN A 117 5.63 5.52 9.86
N GLY A 118 5.26 6.74 9.51
CA GLY A 118 4.39 7.62 10.28
C GLY A 118 3.03 7.00 10.58
N ILE A 119 2.38 6.50 9.53
CA ILE A 119 1.13 5.76 9.62
C ILE A 119 1.31 4.48 10.45
N LEU A 120 2.39 3.72 10.19
CA LEU A 120 2.66 2.47 10.90
C LEU A 120 2.88 2.68 12.41
N HIS A 121 3.45 3.83 12.82
CA HIS A 121 3.55 4.20 14.22
C HIS A 121 2.18 4.33 14.89
N VAL A 122 1.21 4.99 14.21
CA VAL A 122 -0.16 5.08 14.71
C VAL A 122 -0.82 3.70 14.78
N ILE A 123 -0.67 2.87 13.74
CA ILE A 123 -1.17 1.49 13.70
C ILE A 123 -0.65 0.68 14.90
N ARG A 124 0.67 0.75 15.16
CA ARG A 124 1.29 0.11 16.33
C ARG A 124 0.73 0.62 17.65
N GLY A 125 0.52 1.93 17.78
CA GLY A 125 -0.09 2.54 18.96
C GLY A 125 -1.52 2.04 19.19
N LEU A 126 -2.34 2.02 18.14
CA LEU A 126 -3.69 1.46 18.18
C LEU A 126 -3.67 -0.01 18.61
N HIS A 127 -2.79 -0.83 18.03
CA HIS A 127 -2.65 -2.24 18.39
C HIS A 127 -2.26 -2.41 19.87
N LYS A 128 -1.23 -1.66 20.32
CA LYS A 128 -0.74 -1.71 21.71
C LYS A 128 -1.83 -1.33 22.71
N ASN A 129 -2.73 -0.42 22.32
CA ASN A 129 -3.86 0.02 23.12
C ASN A 129 -5.11 -0.89 22.97
N GLY A 130 -4.96 -2.07 22.39
CA GLY A 130 -6.03 -3.08 22.29
C GLY A 130 -7.06 -2.83 21.19
N PHE A 131 -6.80 -1.93 20.23
CA PHE A 131 -7.71 -1.74 19.09
C PHE A 131 -7.67 -2.98 18.17
N PRO A 132 -8.79 -3.73 18.03
CA PRO A 132 -8.80 -5.06 17.42
C PRO A 132 -8.87 -4.97 15.88
N HIS A 133 -7.80 -4.50 15.26
CA HIS A 133 -7.71 -4.42 13.80
C HIS A 133 -6.88 -5.57 13.25
N LYS A 134 -7.56 -6.56 12.66
CA LYS A 134 -6.90 -7.69 11.99
C LYS A 134 -6.16 -7.27 10.73
N TYR A 135 -6.67 -6.24 10.05
CA TYR A 135 -6.12 -5.75 8.80
C TYR A 135 -5.80 -4.27 8.86
N PHE A 136 -4.80 -3.87 8.08
CA PHE A 136 -4.68 -2.49 7.61
C PHE A 136 -4.51 -2.46 6.10
N ILE A 137 -4.92 -1.36 5.49
CA ILE A 137 -4.82 -1.09 4.06
C ILE A 137 -3.88 0.10 3.91
N MET A 138 -2.93 0.02 2.99
CA MET A 138 -2.20 1.19 2.50
C MET A 138 -2.75 1.54 1.13
N MET A 139 -3.13 2.81 0.97
CA MET A 139 -3.73 3.33 -0.25
C MET A 139 -3.01 4.61 -0.67
N ASP A 140 -2.58 4.65 -1.92
CA ASP A 140 -1.96 5.84 -2.50
C ASP A 140 -3.02 6.94 -2.69
N SER A 141 -2.74 8.11 -2.13
CA SER A 141 -3.53 9.31 -2.33
C SER A 141 -2.86 10.25 -3.31
N ASN A 142 -2.49 9.75 -4.49
CA ASN A 142 -2.06 10.57 -5.63
C ASN A 142 -3.20 10.70 -6.65
N GLU A 143 -2.97 11.44 -7.73
CA GLU A 143 -3.95 11.75 -8.76
C GLU A 143 -4.15 10.61 -9.78
N TYR A 144 -3.58 9.43 -9.54
CA TYR A 144 -3.62 8.34 -10.51
C TYR A 144 -3.86 6.90 -10.04
N ALA A 145 -3.36 6.51 -8.88
CA ALA A 145 -3.32 5.11 -8.47
C ALA A 145 -4.70 4.60 -8.04
N CYS A 146 -5.40 5.41 -7.23
CA CYS A 146 -6.63 5.01 -6.55
C CYS A 146 -7.81 5.98 -6.79
N VAL A 147 -7.84 6.61 -7.96
CA VAL A 147 -8.87 7.59 -8.35
C VAL A 147 -10.02 7.00 -9.14
N GLY A 148 -9.86 5.78 -9.69
CA GLY A 148 -10.94 5.00 -10.28
C GLY A 148 -11.91 4.51 -9.20
N ARG A 149 -13.15 4.15 -9.58
CA ARG A 149 -14.12 3.61 -8.61
C ARG A 149 -13.62 2.28 -8.05
N ILE A 150 -13.63 2.10 -6.73
CA ILE A 150 -13.25 0.83 -6.11
C ILE A 150 -14.24 -0.29 -6.42
N ASN A 151 -13.71 -1.50 -6.65
CA ASN A 151 -14.46 -2.71 -6.89
C ASN A 151 -14.64 -3.50 -5.58
N ILE A 152 -15.72 -3.20 -4.85
CA ILE A 152 -16.05 -3.83 -3.56
C ILE A 152 -16.16 -5.37 -3.66
N PRO A 153 -16.78 -5.97 -4.69
CA PRO A 153 -16.73 -7.43 -4.88
C PRO A 153 -15.32 -8.02 -4.91
N THR A 154 -14.36 -7.37 -5.59
CA THR A 154 -12.96 -7.80 -5.58
C THR A 154 -12.35 -7.73 -4.19
N LEU A 155 -12.61 -6.64 -3.45
CA LEU A 155 -12.16 -6.49 -2.07
C LEU A 155 -12.73 -7.57 -1.15
N CYS A 156 -14.03 -7.87 -1.27
CA CYS A 156 -14.72 -8.93 -0.54
C CYS A 156 -14.08 -10.30 -0.82
N SER A 157 -13.91 -10.65 -2.09
CA SER A 157 -13.30 -11.91 -2.50
C SER A 157 -11.88 -12.09 -1.96
N ALA A 158 -11.09 -11.03 -1.89
CA ALA A 158 -9.76 -11.10 -1.30
C ALA A 158 -9.80 -11.35 0.22
N LEU A 159 -10.74 -10.72 0.94
CA LEU A 159 -10.92 -10.92 2.38
C LEU A 159 -11.45 -12.32 2.72
N GLU A 160 -12.35 -12.87 1.90
CA GLU A 160 -12.83 -14.25 2.01
C GLU A 160 -11.71 -15.28 1.89
N ARG A 161 -10.67 -14.96 1.08
CA ARG A 161 -9.47 -15.79 0.88
C ARG A 161 -8.29 -15.38 1.78
N SER A 162 -8.57 -14.73 2.91
CA SER A 162 -7.52 -14.20 3.81
C SER A 162 -6.63 -15.26 4.46
N ASP A 163 -7.01 -16.52 4.40
CA ASP A 163 -6.19 -17.67 4.78
C ASP A 163 -5.07 -17.97 3.77
N GLU A 164 -5.15 -17.49 2.53
CA GLU A 164 -4.18 -17.76 1.46
C GLU A 164 -3.01 -16.76 1.40
N TRP A 165 -3.15 -15.59 2.02
CA TRP A 165 -2.17 -14.49 1.93
C TRP A 165 -1.92 -13.82 3.28
N ASP A 166 -0.83 -13.08 3.40
CA ASP A 166 -0.54 -12.19 4.54
C ASP A 166 -0.46 -10.72 4.10
N SER A 167 -0.11 -10.48 2.84
CA SER A 167 -0.44 -9.25 2.12
C SER A 167 -0.94 -9.56 0.72
N VAL A 168 -1.95 -8.82 0.26
CA VAL A 168 -2.49 -8.87 -1.10
C VAL A 168 -2.56 -7.48 -1.70
N SER A 169 -1.94 -7.31 -2.87
CA SER A 169 -2.20 -6.18 -3.78
C SER A 169 -2.99 -6.66 -4.99
N PHE A 170 -3.36 -5.75 -5.88
CA PHE A 170 -4.32 -6.04 -6.95
C PHE A 170 -3.80 -5.56 -8.30
N ASN A 171 -4.41 -6.09 -9.35
CA ASN A 171 -4.35 -5.47 -10.66
C ASN A 171 -5.31 -4.26 -10.73
N ARG A 172 -5.27 -3.54 -11.86
CA ARG A 172 -6.19 -2.44 -12.16
C ARG A 172 -6.69 -2.59 -13.59
N GLU A 173 -7.89 -2.10 -13.86
CA GLU A 173 -8.52 -2.23 -15.19
C GLU A 173 -7.70 -1.55 -16.30
N ALA A 174 -7.02 -0.45 -15.96
CA ALA A 174 -6.09 0.24 -16.86
C ALA A 174 -4.67 -0.32 -16.84
N GLY A 175 -4.49 -1.53 -16.29
CA GLY A 175 -3.21 -2.20 -16.17
C GLY A 175 -2.42 -1.85 -14.92
N TYR A 176 -1.51 -2.76 -14.58
CA TYR A 176 -0.56 -2.61 -13.48
C TYR A 176 0.42 -1.47 -13.83
N TYR A 177 0.61 -0.46 -12.95
CA TYR A 177 1.57 0.62 -13.24
C TYR A 177 2.92 0.40 -12.58
N ASP A 178 2.95 -0.32 -11.47
CA ASP A 178 4.11 -0.36 -10.58
C ASP A 178 5.13 -1.46 -10.97
N TYR A 179 5.20 -1.78 -12.27
CA TYR A 179 6.09 -2.81 -12.81
C TYR A 179 7.57 -2.58 -12.50
N TRP A 180 7.98 -1.33 -12.31
CA TRP A 180 9.37 -0.97 -12.00
C TRP A 180 9.78 -1.42 -10.58
N ALA A 181 8.82 -1.59 -9.67
CA ALA A 181 9.01 -1.98 -8.27
C ALA A 181 8.49 -3.40 -7.95
N LEU A 182 7.72 -4.00 -8.85
CA LEU A 182 7.24 -5.38 -8.76
C LEU A 182 8.43 -6.36 -8.62
N SER A 183 8.35 -7.29 -7.66
CA SER A 183 9.41 -8.25 -7.35
C SER A 183 8.88 -9.68 -7.31
N TYR A 184 9.28 -10.54 -8.24
CA TYR A 184 8.84 -11.94 -8.34
C TYR A 184 9.83 -12.78 -9.15
N ASP A 185 9.87 -14.09 -8.93
CA ASP A 185 10.73 -15.03 -9.65
C ASP A 185 12.16 -14.50 -9.90
N LYS A 186 12.57 -14.41 -11.17
CA LYS A 186 13.86 -13.86 -11.61
C LYS A 186 13.91 -12.32 -11.62
N TYR A 187 12.76 -11.65 -11.58
CA TYR A 187 12.63 -10.19 -11.56
C TYR A 187 12.49 -9.68 -10.14
N ILE A 188 13.43 -10.06 -9.27
CA ILE A 188 13.36 -9.67 -7.86
C ILE A 188 13.87 -8.25 -7.60
N TYR A 189 14.62 -7.65 -8.53
CA TYR A 189 15.22 -6.31 -8.40
C TYR A 189 14.39 -5.23 -9.10
N SER A 190 14.47 -4.00 -8.62
CA SER A 190 13.89 -2.86 -9.32
C SER A 190 14.62 -2.71 -10.65
N ILE A 191 13.91 -2.24 -11.67
CA ILE A 191 14.51 -1.95 -12.98
C ILE A 191 15.59 -0.86 -12.91
N TYR A 192 15.66 -0.10 -11.81
CA TYR A 192 16.73 0.87 -11.53
C TYR A 192 18.03 0.23 -11.01
N HIS A 193 18.03 -1.07 -10.77
CA HIS A 193 19.18 -1.83 -10.28
C HIS A 193 19.71 -2.85 -11.30
N VAL A 194 19.29 -2.73 -12.56
CA VAL A 194 19.74 -3.58 -13.68
C VAL A 194 20.31 -2.72 -14.81
N VAL A 195 21.20 -3.28 -15.62
CA VAL A 195 21.84 -2.57 -16.74
C VAL A 195 20.82 -2.28 -17.86
N ASN A 196 20.10 -3.30 -18.33
CA ASN A 196 19.19 -3.19 -19.47
C ASN A 196 17.77 -2.84 -19.01
N ARG A 197 17.58 -1.64 -18.43
CA ARG A 197 16.31 -1.21 -17.83
C ARG A 197 15.10 -1.37 -18.78
N ASP A 198 15.21 -0.87 -20.01
CA ASP A 198 14.08 -0.83 -20.97
C ASP A 198 13.68 -2.22 -21.48
N GLU A 199 14.67 -3.07 -21.75
CA GLU A 199 14.44 -4.48 -22.07
C GLU A 199 13.81 -5.22 -20.87
N THR A 200 14.34 -4.99 -19.67
CA THR A 200 13.85 -5.62 -18.43
C THR A 200 12.40 -5.25 -18.18
N ILE A 201 12.02 -3.97 -18.27
CA ILE A 201 10.63 -3.54 -18.04
C ILE A 201 9.68 -4.11 -19.11
N HIS A 202 10.12 -4.20 -20.37
CA HIS A 202 9.33 -4.85 -21.42
C HIS A 202 9.10 -6.34 -21.12
N ASN A 203 10.15 -7.05 -20.71
CA ASN A 203 10.10 -8.46 -20.37
C ASN A 203 9.22 -8.71 -19.12
N ILE A 204 9.34 -7.87 -18.09
CA ILE A 204 8.50 -7.93 -16.88
C ILE A 204 7.03 -7.75 -17.25
N ARG A 205 6.69 -6.76 -18.08
CA ARG A 205 5.31 -6.52 -18.51
C ARG A 205 4.72 -7.73 -19.22
N LYS A 206 5.40 -8.22 -20.26
CA LYS A 206 4.95 -9.37 -21.05
C LYS A 206 4.79 -10.63 -20.19
N ASP A 207 5.76 -10.91 -19.33
CA ASP A 207 5.74 -12.09 -18.45
C ASP A 207 4.62 -11.99 -17.41
N PHE A 208 4.50 -10.84 -16.73
CA PHE A 208 3.49 -10.66 -15.70
C PHE A 208 2.07 -10.58 -16.25
N GLU A 209 1.86 -9.98 -17.43
CA GLU A 209 0.56 -10.03 -18.13
C GLU A 209 0.17 -11.47 -18.46
N THR A 210 1.12 -12.32 -18.82
CA THR A 210 0.89 -13.75 -19.04
C THR A 210 0.47 -14.43 -17.73
N LYS A 211 1.16 -14.13 -16.62
CA LYS A 211 0.81 -14.63 -15.29
C LYS A 211 -0.58 -14.17 -14.84
N LEU A 212 -0.94 -12.90 -15.07
CA LEU A 212 -2.27 -12.35 -14.79
C LEU A 212 -3.36 -13.07 -15.58
N LYS A 213 -3.15 -13.31 -16.88
CA LYS A 213 -4.09 -14.06 -17.72
C LYS A 213 -4.27 -15.49 -17.25
N TYR A 214 -3.18 -16.18 -16.91
CA TYR A 214 -3.23 -17.54 -16.41
C TYR A 214 -3.92 -17.62 -15.05
N ALA A 215 -3.58 -16.71 -14.12
CA ALA A 215 -4.18 -16.65 -12.81
C ALA A 215 -5.67 -16.29 -12.85
N ASN A 216 -6.11 -15.51 -13.85
CA ASN A 216 -7.52 -15.19 -14.05
C ASN A 216 -8.30 -16.26 -14.82
N ALA A 217 -7.63 -17.29 -15.34
CA ALA A 217 -8.30 -18.41 -15.98
C ALA A 217 -8.96 -19.28 -14.91
N LYS A 218 -10.22 -19.66 -15.15
CA LYS A 218 -11.00 -20.47 -14.21
C LYS A 218 -10.36 -21.86 -14.07
N ASN A 219 -10.17 -22.30 -12.83
CA ASN A 219 -9.78 -23.65 -12.46
C ASN A 219 -11.02 -24.35 -11.84
N ASP A 220 -11.09 -25.68 -11.92
CA ASP A 220 -12.17 -26.52 -11.38
C ASP A 220 -12.59 -26.19 -9.94
N ASN A 221 -11.70 -25.59 -9.13
CA ASN A 221 -11.98 -25.24 -7.71
C ASN A 221 -12.00 -23.73 -7.39
N LYS A 222 -11.57 -22.84 -8.29
CA LYS A 222 -11.46 -21.39 -8.02
C LYS A 222 -11.71 -20.56 -9.27
N ASN A 223 -12.34 -19.40 -9.07
CA ASN A 223 -12.57 -18.43 -10.15
C ASN A 223 -11.26 -17.75 -10.62
N TYR A 224 -10.23 -17.72 -9.77
CA TYR A 224 -8.89 -17.21 -10.08
C TYR A 224 -7.87 -17.69 -9.03
N ASP A 225 -6.59 -17.68 -9.38
CA ASP A 225 -5.46 -17.95 -8.49
C ASP A 225 -4.74 -16.67 -8.06
N LEU A 226 -4.11 -16.71 -6.88
CA LEU A 226 -3.27 -15.63 -6.38
C LEU A 226 -1.84 -15.83 -6.86
N ILE A 227 -1.19 -14.76 -7.31
CA ILE A 227 0.17 -14.83 -7.85
C ILE A 227 1.17 -14.56 -6.71
N PRO A 228 1.99 -15.52 -6.30
CA PRO A 228 3.00 -15.31 -5.26
C PRO A 228 4.10 -14.37 -5.76
N VAL A 229 4.49 -13.41 -4.94
CA VAL A 229 5.52 -12.43 -5.24
C VAL A 229 6.39 -12.16 -3.99
N TYR A 230 7.52 -11.50 -4.18
CA TYR A 230 8.33 -10.98 -3.07
C TYR A 230 7.89 -9.58 -2.63
N SER A 231 7.36 -8.78 -3.57
CA SER A 231 6.86 -7.45 -3.29
C SER A 231 5.98 -6.93 -4.42
N SER A 232 4.81 -6.40 -4.08
CA SER A 232 3.87 -5.73 -4.99
C SER A 232 3.05 -4.71 -4.19
N TYR A 233 2.57 -3.65 -4.85
CA TYR A 233 1.75 -2.65 -4.18
C TYR A 233 0.69 -2.07 -5.12
N ASP A 234 1.09 -1.57 -6.29
CA ASP A 234 0.17 -1.02 -7.32
C ASP A 234 -0.86 -0.03 -6.76
N GLY A 235 -0.46 0.75 -5.76
CA GLY A 235 -1.28 1.80 -5.16
C GLY A 235 -2.20 1.35 -4.04
N PHE A 236 -2.55 0.05 -3.96
CA PHE A 236 -3.50 -0.44 -2.96
C PHE A 236 -3.14 -1.87 -2.54
N ALA A 237 -2.91 -2.06 -1.23
CA ALA A 237 -2.66 -3.37 -0.67
C ALA A 237 -3.28 -3.52 0.72
N ILE A 238 -3.73 -4.74 1.02
CA ILE A 238 -4.21 -5.18 2.34
C ILE A 238 -3.09 -5.96 3.02
N TYR A 239 -2.97 -5.77 4.33
CA TYR A 239 -1.95 -6.39 5.16
C TYR A 239 -2.59 -6.94 6.42
N LYS A 240 -2.19 -8.15 6.85
CA LYS A 240 -2.49 -8.65 8.19
C LYS A 240 -1.65 -7.93 9.21
N THR A 241 -2.27 -7.30 10.20
CA THR A 241 -1.57 -6.42 11.15
C THR A 241 -0.39 -7.12 11.82
N ASP A 242 -0.61 -8.30 12.41
CA ASP A 242 0.38 -9.08 13.16
C ASP A 242 1.64 -9.44 12.35
N LYS A 243 1.49 -9.61 11.02
CA LYS A 243 2.60 -9.95 10.11
C LYS A 243 3.51 -8.78 9.75
N PHE A 244 3.15 -7.55 10.12
CA PHE A 244 3.87 -6.36 9.66
C PHE A 244 4.21 -5.35 10.75
N LEU A 245 3.75 -5.53 12.00
CA LEU A 245 4.03 -4.60 13.10
C LEU A 245 5.54 -4.42 13.39
N ASN A 246 6.37 -5.44 13.17
CA ASN A 246 7.83 -5.39 13.38
C ASN A 246 8.64 -5.05 12.10
N CYS A 247 7.97 -4.59 11.04
CA CYS A 247 8.58 -4.23 9.75
C CYS A 247 8.70 -2.71 9.55
N SER A 248 9.52 -2.26 8.59
CA SER A 248 9.68 -0.83 8.29
C SER A 248 9.81 -0.55 6.80
N TYR A 249 9.29 0.58 6.36
CA TYR A 249 9.51 1.11 5.02
C TYR A 249 10.89 1.78 4.93
N SER A 250 11.59 1.63 3.81
CA SER A 250 12.81 2.40 3.53
C SER A 250 13.19 2.31 2.05
N SER A 251 13.72 3.40 1.49
CA SER A 251 14.37 3.44 0.19
C SER A 251 15.71 2.70 0.14
N ASN A 252 16.27 2.33 1.30
CA ASN A 252 17.55 1.64 1.43
C ASN A 252 17.31 0.20 1.88
N ILE A 253 17.70 -0.76 1.04
CA ILE A 253 17.41 -2.18 1.26
C ILE A 253 18.69 -2.94 1.58
N ASP A 254 18.67 -3.61 2.72
CA ASP A 254 19.74 -4.54 3.07
C ASP A 254 19.70 -5.76 2.15
N ILE A 255 20.80 -6.01 1.45
CA ILE A 255 20.94 -7.14 0.52
C ILE A 255 20.64 -8.49 1.18
N ARG A 256 20.85 -8.61 2.50
CA ARG A 256 20.58 -9.83 3.28
C ARG A 256 19.08 -10.13 3.43
N LEU A 257 18.19 -9.24 2.98
CA LEU A 257 16.75 -9.47 2.92
C LEU A 257 16.34 -10.27 1.68
N PHE A 258 17.16 -10.27 0.62
CA PHE A 258 16.87 -11.03 -0.59
C PHE A 258 17.18 -12.54 -0.38
N PRO A 259 16.43 -13.44 -1.05
CA PRO A 259 16.78 -14.86 -1.12
C PRO A 259 18.18 -15.07 -1.70
N LYS A 260 19.01 -15.86 -1.01
CA LYS A 260 20.42 -16.07 -1.38
C LYS A 260 20.60 -16.60 -2.80
N ASN A 261 19.68 -17.45 -3.26
CA ASN A 261 19.68 -18.04 -4.59
C ASN A 261 19.33 -17.06 -5.72
N LEU A 262 18.83 -15.86 -5.38
CA LEU A 262 18.46 -14.83 -6.35
C LEU A 262 19.41 -13.63 -6.33
N LEU A 263 20.44 -13.62 -5.48
CA LEU A 263 21.44 -12.55 -5.42
C LEU A 263 22.19 -12.44 -6.75
N PRO A 264 22.41 -11.22 -7.27
CA PRO A 264 23.11 -11.07 -8.53
C PRO A 264 24.58 -11.44 -8.31
N LYS A 265 25.19 -12.08 -9.31
CA LYS A 265 26.64 -12.38 -9.27
C LYS A 265 27.51 -11.12 -9.17
N GLN A 266 26.97 -9.98 -9.61
CA GLN A 266 27.58 -8.66 -9.50
C GLN A 266 26.51 -7.66 -9.01
N ILE A 267 26.79 -6.98 -7.90
CA ILE A 267 25.91 -5.96 -7.34
C ILE A 267 26.23 -4.64 -8.03
N ILE A 268 25.33 -4.15 -8.88
CA ILE A 268 25.56 -2.93 -9.68
C ILE A 268 25.44 -1.66 -8.81
N ASN A 269 24.63 -1.69 -7.75
CA ASN A 269 24.37 -0.53 -6.87
C ASN A 269 24.04 -0.95 -5.43
N LYS A 270 24.24 -0.06 -4.46
CA LYS A 270 24.00 -0.28 -3.01
C LYS A 270 22.50 -0.38 -2.61
N PHE A 271 21.61 -0.85 -3.48
CA PHE A 271 20.14 -0.95 -3.24
C PHE A 271 19.54 0.26 -2.48
N THR A 272 20.00 1.45 -2.86
CA THR A 272 19.54 2.75 -2.36
C THR A 272 18.56 3.36 -3.35
N ASN A 273 17.64 4.21 -2.88
CA ASN A 273 16.59 4.81 -3.71
C ASN A 273 15.65 3.79 -4.38
N ASP A 274 15.49 2.60 -3.81
CA ASP A 274 14.49 1.61 -4.26
C ASP A 274 13.08 2.03 -3.74
N CYS A 275 12.05 1.33 -4.20
CA CYS A 275 10.69 1.49 -3.71
C CYS A 275 10.57 1.03 -2.26
N GLU A 276 10.02 1.90 -1.42
CA GLU A 276 10.08 1.74 0.03
C GLU A 276 9.29 0.55 0.59
N HIS A 277 8.24 0.11 -0.12
CA HIS A 277 7.46 -1.06 0.27
C HIS A 277 8.20 -2.38 0.04
N ARG A 278 9.23 -2.40 -0.81
CA ARG A 278 10.00 -3.62 -1.07
C ARG A 278 10.72 -4.10 0.18
N LYS A 279 11.40 -3.20 0.89
CA LYS A 279 11.99 -3.53 2.19
C LYS A 279 10.93 -4.05 3.16
N PHE A 280 9.78 -3.38 3.21
CA PHE A 280 8.69 -3.75 4.12
C PHE A 280 8.21 -5.19 3.90
N HIS A 281 8.00 -5.60 2.65
CA HIS A 281 7.62 -6.97 2.30
C HIS A 281 8.74 -7.98 2.57
N LEU A 282 9.98 -7.67 2.17
CA LEU A 282 11.10 -8.59 2.39
C LEU A 282 11.40 -8.79 3.89
N GLU A 283 11.24 -7.75 4.71
CA GLU A 283 11.31 -7.88 6.17
C GLU A 283 10.20 -8.79 6.71
N ALA A 284 8.96 -8.64 6.24
CA ALA A 284 7.85 -9.48 6.68
C ALA A 284 8.03 -10.94 6.28
N ILE A 285 8.54 -11.21 5.07
CA ILE A 285 8.91 -12.56 4.63
C ILE A 285 9.98 -13.14 5.56
N LYS A 286 11.07 -12.40 5.80
CA LYS A 286 12.21 -12.88 6.60
C LYS A 286 11.87 -13.08 8.08
N LYS A 287 11.16 -12.13 8.69
CA LYS A 287 10.85 -12.12 10.12
C LYS A 287 9.64 -13.00 10.45
N ASN A 288 8.62 -12.98 9.60
CA ASN A 288 7.29 -13.51 9.95
C ASN A 288 6.77 -14.57 8.97
N LYS A 289 7.60 -14.98 7.99
CA LYS A 289 7.25 -15.93 6.93
C LYS A 289 5.98 -15.50 6.16
N ALA A 290 5.82 -14.18 5.99
CA ALA A 290 4.64 -13.62 5.35
C ALA A 290 4.53 -14.07 3.87
N ARG A 291 3.31 -14.41 3.45
CA ARG A 291 2.96 -14.67 2.04
C ARG A 291 2.48 -13.38 1.39
N ILE A 292 3.22 -12.91 0.40
CA ILE A 292 2.87 -11.71 -0.38
C ILE A 292 2.35 -12.17 -1.74
N VAL A 293 1.19 -11.67 -2.12
CA VAL A 293 0.54 -12.08 -3.37
C VAL A 293 -0.06 -10.90 -4.13
N VAL A 294 -0.28 -11.12 -5.42
CA VAL A 294 -1.11 -10.25 -6.27
C VAL A 294 -2.39 -10.99 -6.63
N SER A 295 -3.53 -10.34 -6.40
CA SER A 295 -4.80 -10.75 -7.00
C SER A 295 -4.86 -10.31 -8.47
N PRO A 296 -5.18 -11.20 -9.42
CA PRO A 296 -5.33 -10.83 -10.82
C PRO A 296 -6.56 -9.95 -11.08
N LEU A 297 -7.49 -9.89 -10.12
CA LEU A 297 -8.68 -9.08 -10.21
C LEU A 297 -8.36 -7.59 -10.05
N SER A 298 -9.09 -6.77 -10.80
CA SER A 298 -8.98 -5.31 -10.74
C SER A 298 -9.68 -4.75 -9.50
N ILE A 299 -8.94 -4.00 -8.66
CA ILE A 299 -9.51 -3.31 -7.49
C ILE A 299 -10.09 -1.95 -7.83
N PHE A 300 -9.65 -1.31 -8.91
CA PHE A 300 -10.20 -0.04 -9.40
C PHE A 300 -10.67 -0.18 -10.85
N TYR A 301 -11.85 0.35 -11.12
CA TYR A 301 -12.35 0.55 -12.47
C TYR A 301 -11.63 1.70 -13.17
N LYS A 302 -11.48 1.60 -14.48
CA LYS A 302 -10.94 2.66 -15.33
C LYS A 302 -11.88 3.87 -15.33
N LEU A 303 -11.32 5.09 -15.39
CA LEU A 303 -12.16 6.29 -15.45
C LEU A 303 -12.79 6.41 -16.84
N PRO A 304 -14.11 6.63 -16.95
CA PRO A 304 -14.81 6.65 -18.24
C PRO A 304 -14.47 7.88 -19.10
N ILE A 305 -13.99 8.97 -18.48
CA ILE A 305 -13.66 10.24 -19.14
C ILE A 305 -12.33 10.74 -18.58
N LYS A 306 -11.44 11.22 -19.47
CA LYS A 306 -10.21 11.92 -19.09
C LYS A 306 -10.58 13.21 -18.35
N ASN A 307 -10.49 13.20 -17.03
CA ASN A 307 -10.48 14.43 -16.25
C ASN A 307 -9.08 15.06 -16.38
N PRO A 308 -8.93 16.27 -16.95
CA PRO A 308 -7.61 16.87 -17.18
C PRO A 308 -6.81 17.09 -15.89
N GLY A 309 -7.47 17.14 -14.74
CA GLY A 309 -6.83 17.23 -13.43
C GLY A 309 -6.39 15.88 -12.83
N LEU A 310 -6.80 14.75 -13.40
CA LEU A 310 -6.41 13.41 -12.95
C LEU A 310 -5.49 12.77 -13.97
N ARG A 311 -4.36 12.23 -13.50
CA ARG A 311 -3.47 11.39 -14.33
C ARG A 311 -3.84 9.91 -14.26
N GLY A 312 -4.82 9.59 -13.43
CA GLY A 312 -5.36 8.26 -13.20
C GLY A 312 -6.27 7.74 -14.28
N PRO A 313 -6.58 6.45 -14.20
CA PRO A 313 -6.14 5.62 -15.29
C PRO A 313 -7.05 5.88 -16.48
N ALA A 314 -6.42 6.37 -17.54
CA ALA A 314 -6.95 6.34 -18.88
C ALA A 314 -6.92 4.93 -19.45
#